data_AF-A0A3R7BTL1-F1
#
_entry.id   AF-A0A3R7BTL1-F1
#
_cell.length_a   1.000
_cell.length_b   1.000
_cell.length_c   1.000
_cell.angle_alpha   90.00
_cell.angle_beta   90.00
_cell.angle_gamma   90.00
#
_symmetry.space_group_name_H-M   'P 1'
#
loop_
_entity.id
_entity.type
_entity.pdbx_description
1 polymer ?
#
loop_
_entity_poly.entity_id
_entity_poly.type
_entity_poly.pdbx_seq_one_letter_code
_entity_poly.pdbx_strand_id
1 'polypeptide(L)'
;MTSQREIINFAVGLAVFWTITYVTSRVLHLEKYGLTVQPAYIRYESSRFRRLLYKASERGRGLWKTYSNLGIALAAGQMVYAVYFLLENLVRFIQPGGGPSPVLPILPGITVRTYWLPYLLFAVAIAIITHEAAHG
;
A
#
# COMPACT_ATOMS: atom_id res chain seq x y z
N MET A 1 15.19 -0.24 26.57
CA MET A 1 14.62 -1.60 26.78
C MET A 1 13.11 -1.67 26.54
N THR A 2 12.35 -0.58 26.68
CA THR A 2 10.90 -0.51 26.39
C THR A 2 10.58 -0.72 24.90
N SER A 3 11.31 -0.06 24.00
CA SER A 3 11.11 -0.16 22.54
C SER A 3 11.23 -1.60 21.99
N GLN A 4 12.22 -2.39 22.45
CA GLN A 4 12.40 -3.76 21.95
C GLN A 4 11.24 -4.68 22.36
N ARG A 5 10.69 -4.52 23.57
CA ARG A 5 9.52 -5.27 24.02
C ARG A 5 8.26 -4.87 23.25
N GLU A 6 8.08 -3.59 22.94
CA GLU A 6 6.96 -3.11 22.12
C GLU A 6 7.01 -3.69 20.70
N ILE A 7 8.19 -3.74 20.08
CA ILE A 7 8.39 -4.34 18.76
C ILE A 7 8.05 -5.84 18.79
N ILE A 8 8.50 -6.56 19.81
CA ILE A 8 8.20 -7.99 19.98
C ILE A 8 6.69 -8.20 20.17
N ASN A 9 6.05 -7.42 21.03
CA ASN A 9 4.61 -7.51 21.28
C ASN A 9 3.80 -7.22 20.01
N PHE A 10 4.21 -6.22 19.22
CA PHE A 10 3.59 -5.90 17.94
C PHE A 10 3.79 -7.05 16.94
N ALA A 11 5.00 -7.59 16.81
CA ALA A 11 5.29 -8.69 15.90
C ALA A 11 4.52 -9.96 16.26
N VAL A 12 4.45 -10.30 17.55
CA VAL A 12 3.64 -11.43 18.05
C VAL A 12 2.16 -11.18 17.80
N GLY A 13 1.64 -9.98 18.09
CA GLY A 13 0.26 -9.62 17.81
C GLY A 13 -0.09 -9.73 16.32
N LEU A 14 0.80 -9.28 15.45
CA LEU A 14 0.65 -9.38 14.00
C LEU A 14 0.67 -10.84 13.53
N ALA A 15 1.58 -11.66 14.06
CA ALA A 15 1.66 -13.08 13.75
C ALA A 15 0.41 -13.84 14.23
N VAL A 16 -0.08 -13.55 15.43
CA VAL A 16 -1.33 -14.12 15.98
C VAL A 16 -2.53 -13.70 15.13
N PHE A 17 -2.63 -12.43 14.78
CA PHE A 17 -3.69 -11.91 13.91
C PHE A 17 -3.71 -12.64 12.55
N TRP A 18 -2.56 -12.77 11.89
CA TRP A 18 -2.45 -13.49 10.61
C TRP A 18 -2.75 -14.97 10.75
N THR A 19 -2.29 -15.60 11.84
CA THR A 19 -2.58 -17.01 12.13
C THR A 19 -4.07 -17.24 12.30
N ILE A 20 -4.75 -16.44 13.13
CA ILE A 20 -6.19 -16.53 13.34
C ILE A 20 -6.94 -16.28 12.03
N THR A 21 -6.55 -15.26 11.28
CA THR A 21 -7.21 -14.92 10.00
C THR A 21 -7.06 -16.05 8.99
N TYR A 22 -5.88 -16.65 8.89
CA TYR A 22 -5.62 -17.79 8.01
C TYR A 22 -6.36 -19.05 8.44
N VAL A 23 -6.36 -19.40 9.74
CA VAL A 23 -7.10 -20.56 10.23
C VAL A 23 -8.60 -20.38 10.03
N THR A 24 -9.13 -19.21 10.36
CA THR A 24 -10.56 -18.88 10.19
C THR A 24 -10.97 -18.95 8.73
N SER A 25 -10.12 -18.49 7.81
CA SER A 25 -10.39 -18.56 6.37
C SER A 25 -10.57 -19.98 5.87
N ARG A 26 -9.73 -20.90 6.36
CA ARG A 26 -9.74 -22.33 5.99
C ARG A 26 -10.89 -23.08 6.63
N VAL A 27 -11.18 -22.84 7.91
CA VAL A 27 -12.29 -23.50 8.63
C VAL A 27 -13.65 -23.13 8.03
N LEU A 28 -13.89 -21.83 7.82
CA LEU A 28 -15.17 -21.35 7.30
C LEU A 28 -15.26 -21.40 5.77
N HIS A 29 -14.22 -21.90 5.08
CA HIS A 29 -14.14 -21.96 3.61
C HIS A 29 -14.59 -20.64 2.97
N LEU A 30 -14.02 -19.51 3.45
CA LEU A 30 -14.42 -18.17 3.02
C LEU A 30 -14.19 -17.91 1.52
N GLU A 31 -13.42 -18.78 0.86
CA GLU A 31 -13.31 -18.89 -0.60
C GLU A 31 -14.69 -19.02 -1.27
N LYS A 32 -15.66 -19.73 -0.66
CA LYS A 32 -17.04 -19.85 -1.17
C LYS A 32 -17.81 -18.52 -1.18
N TYR A 33 -17.38 -17.56 -0.37
CA TYR A 33 -17.96 -16.22 -0.29
C TYR A 33 -17.14 -15.18 -1.08
N GLY A 34 -16.14 -15.62 -1.87
CA GLY A 34 -15.28 -14.75 -2.66
C GLY A 34 -14.12 -14.11 -1.88
N LEU A 35 -13.88 -14.53 -0.64
CA LEU A 35 -12.75 -14.04 0.17
C LEU A 35 -11.61 -15.05 0.14
N THR A 36 -10.58 -14.75 -0.65
CA THR A 36 -9.35 -15.54 -0.76
C THR A 36 -8.30 -14.96 0.19
N VAL A 37 -7.87 -15.75 1.17
CA VAL A 37 -6.84 -15.34 2.14
C VAL A 37 -5.56 -16.08 1.81
N GLN A 38 -4.54 -15.34 1.39
CA GLN A 38 -3.19 -15.84 1.14
C GLN A 38 -2.23 -15.36 2.24
N PRO A 39 -1.06 -15.98 2.40
CA PRO A 39 -0.04 -15.48 3.32
C PRO A 39 0.31 -14.04 2.93
N ALA A 40 0.09 -13.10 3.86
CA ALA A 40 0.34 -11.66 3.73
C ALA A 40 -0.64 -10.82 2.91
N TYR A 41 -1.68 -11.37 2.29
CA TYR A 41 -2.75 -10.55 1.69
C TYR A 41 -4.11 -11.22 1.67
N ILE A 42 -5.16 -10.39 1.70
CA ILE A 42 -6.55 -10.81 1.66
C ILE A 42 -7.17 -10.20 0.42
N ARG A 43 -7.71 -11.04 -0.46
CA ARG A 43 -8.44 -10.62 -1.66
C ARG A 43 -9.92 -10.89 -1.46
N TYR A 44 -10.75 -9.87 -1.68
CA TYR A 44 -12.21 -10.02 -1.61
C TYR A 44 -12.85 -9.67 -2.95
N GLU A 45 -13.44 -10.67 -3.59
CA GLU A 45 -14.17 -10.51 -4.85
C GLU A 45 -15.65 -10.25 -4.56
N SER A 46 -16.01 -8.97 -4.42
CA SER A 46 -17.38 -8.55 -4.17
C SER A 46 -18.09 -8.11 -5.45
N SER A 47 -19.09 -8.91 -5.88
CA SER A 47 -19.96 -8.57 -7.01
C SER A 47 -20.78 -7.29 -6.78
N ARG A 48 -21.13 -7.00 -5.52
CA ARG A 48 -21.83 -5.77 -5.12
C ARG A 48 -20.91 -4.55 -5.25
N PHE A 49 -19.68 -4.66 -4.75
CA PHE A 49 -18.69 -3.58 -4.83
C PHE A 49 -18.37 -3.24 -6.28
N ARG A 50 -18.12 -4.26 -7.12
CA ARG A 50 -17.87 -4.07 -8.56
C ARG A 50 -19.03 -3.37 -9.26
N ARG A 51 -20.28 -3.75 -8.95
CA ARG A 51 -21.48 -3.10 -9.50
C ARG A 51 -21.63 -1.64 -9.04
N LEU A 52 -21.24 -1.32 -7.80
CA LEU A 52 -21.20 0.06 -7.31
C LEU A 52 -20.16 0.89 -8.08
N LEU A 53 -18.96 0.35 -8.29
CA LEU A 53 -17.91 1.00 -9.09
C LEU A 53 -18.37 1.25 -10.52
N TYR A 54 -18.98 0.28 -11.20
CA TYR A 54 -19.51 0.48 -12.55
C TYR A 54 -20.57 1.58 -12.60
N LYS A 55 -21.54 1.58 -11.68
CA LYS A 55 -22.56 2.64 -11.61
C LYS A 55 -21.95 4.03 -11.38
N ALA A 56 -20.95 4.12 -10.50
CA ALA A 56 -20.24 5.37 -10.25
C ALA A 56 -19.42 5.82 -11.47
N SER A 57 -18.83 4.87 -12.20
CA SER A 57 -18.07 5.11 -13.42
C SER A 57 -18.97 5.60 -14.56
N GLU A 58 -20.12 4.97 -14.77
CA GLU A 58 -21.08 5.38 -15.81
C GLU A 58 -21.66 6.77 -15.57
N ARG A 59 -22.02 7.08 -14.32
CA ARG A 59 -22.59 8.39 -13.95
C ARG A 59 -21.58 9.53 -14.10
N GLY A 60 -20.29 9.24 -13.98
CA GLY A 60 -19.20 10.22 -14.02
C GLY A 60 -18.26 10.07 -15.21
N ARG A 61 -18.65 9.39 -16.29
CA ARG A 61 -17.72 8.93 -17.35
C ARG A 61 -16.78 10.01 -17.89
N GLY A 62 -17.26 11.23 -18.07
CA GLY A 62 -16.44 12.37 -18.49
C GLY A 62 -15.38 12.75 -17.46
N LEU A 63 -15.77 12.89 -16.19
CA LEU A 63 -14.85 13.19 -15.09
C LEU A 63 -13.79 12.10 -14.94
N TRP A 64 -14.18 10.83 -14.98
CA TRP A 64 -13.26 9.70 -14.87
C TRP A 64 -12.27 9.65 -16.04
N LYS A 65 -12.73 9.89 -17.28
CA LYS A 65 -11.83 9.98 -18.44
C LYS A 65 -10.80 11.11 -18.28
N THR A 66 -11.23 12.30 -17.88
CA THR A 66 -10.31 13.42 -17.66
C THR A 66 -9.33 13.12 -16.53
N TYR A 67 -9.82 12.57 -15.42
CA TYR A 67 -8.98 12.16 -14.29
C TYR A 67 -7.94 11.12 -14.70
N SER A 68 -8.35 10.08 -15.43
CA SER A 68 -7.43 9.05 -15.94
C SER A 68 -6.40 9.62 -16.91
N ASN A 69 -6.81 10.50 -17.84
CA ASN A 69 -5.88 11.14 -18.78
C ASN A 69 -4.86 12.04 -18.07
N LEU A 70 -5.31 12.82 -17.08
CA LEU A 70 -4.43 13.61 -16.23
C LEU A 70 -3.48 12.70 -15.45
N GLY A 71 -3.99 11.59 -14.90
CA GLY A 71 -3.20 10.57 -14.22
C GLY A 71 -2.10 10.00 -15.10
N ILE A 72 -2.37 9.70 -16.38
CA ILE A 72 -1.35 9.23 -17.34
C ILE A 72 -0.27 10.29 -17.55
N ALA A 73 -0.65 11.55 -17.76
CA ALA A 73 0.30 12.64 -17.95
C ALA A 73 1.17 12.87 -16.70
N LEU A 74 0.56 12.85 -15.51
CA LEU A 74 1.25 12.96 -14.23
C LEU A 74 2.18 11.77 -13.98
N ALA A 75 1.76 10.54 -14.28
CA ALA A 75 2.58 9.35 -14.13
C ALA A 75 3.82 9.40 -15.02
N ALA A 76 3.66 9.80 -16.28
CA ALA A 76 4.80 10.00 -17.20
C ALA A 76 5.76 11.09 -16.68
N GLY A 77 5.22 12.23 -16.23
CA GLY A 77 6.02 13.30 -15.64
C GLY A 77 6.77 12.87 -14.38
N GLN A 78 6.10 12.13 -13.48
CA GLN A 78 6.70 11.58 -12.27
C GLN A 78 7.79 10.55 -12.59
N MET A 79 7.63 9.73 -13.63
CA MET A 79 8.65 8.79 -14.07
C MET A 79 9.92 9.51 -14.52
N VAL A 80 9.79 10.55 -15.36
CA VAL A 80 10.92 11.37 -15.81
C VAL A 80 11.61 12.05 -14.61
N TYR A 81 10.82 12.65 -13.72
CA TYR A 81 11.33 13.28 -12.52
C TYR A 81 12.05 12.31 -11.59
N ALA A 82 11.50 11.11 -11.38
CA ALA A 82 12.11 10.09 -10.53
C ALA A 82 13.47 9.64 -11.07
N VAL A 83 13.59 9.43 -12.39
CA VAL A 83 14.87 9.11 -13.03
C VAL A 83 15.87 10.24 -12.84
N TYR A 84 15.47 11.49 -13.10
CA TYR A 84 16.31 12.67 -12.88
C TYR A 84 16.78 12.76 -11.43
N PHE A 85 15.86 12.65 -10.47
CA PHE A 85 16.14 12.73 -9.04
C PHE A 85 17.13 11.65 -8.59
N LEU A 86 16.95 10.40 -9.05
CA LEU A 86 17.86 9.31 -8.72
C LEU A 86 19.25 9.50 -9.32
N LEU A 87 19.33 9.97 -10.57
CA LEU A 87 20.60 10.29 -11.23
C LEU A 87 21.34 11.44 -10.52
N GLU A 88 20.63 12.50 -10.17
CA GLU A 88 21.21 13.62 -9.42
C GLU A 88 21.75 13.18 -8.05
N ASN A 89 20.98 12.34 -7.33
CA ASN A 89 21.43 11.79 -6.06
C ASN A 89 22.66 10.89 -6.22
N LEU A 90 22.72 10.09 -7.28
CA LEU A 90 23.88 9.24 -7.57
C LEU A 90 25.14 10.07 -7.83
N VAL A 91 25.03 11.15 -8.62
CA VAL A 91 26.15 12.07 -8.88
C VAL A 91 26.64 12.73 -7.58
N ARG A 92 25.71 13.22 -6.76
CA ARG A 92 26.06 13.83 -5.45
C ARG A 92 26.69 12.82 -4.50
N PHE A 93 26.27 11.56 -4.53
CA PHE A 93 26.81 10.49 -3.69
C PHE A 93 28.29 10.19 -3.99
N ILE A 94 28.71 10.27 -5.26
CA ILE A 94 30.10 9.99 -5.66
C ILE A 94 31.03 11.21 -5.60
N GLN A 95 30.49 12.42 -5.45
CA GLN A 95 31.28 13.65 -5.38
C GLN A 95 31.82 13.90 -3.96
N PRO A 96 33.11 14.24 -3.79
CA PRO A 96 33.66 14.63 -2.49
C PRO A 96 32.94 15.87 -1.95
N GLY A 97 32.32 15.75 -0.77
CA GLY A 97 31.55 16.83 -0.15
C GLY A 97 30.12 17.02 -0.67
N GLY A 98 29.68 16.20 -1.64
CA GLY A 98 28.28 16.14 -2.05
C GLY A 98 27.45 15.49 -0.95
N GLY A 99 26.46 16.21 -0.41
CA GLY A 99 25.45 15.65 0.48
C GLY A 99 24.29 15.09 -0.35
N PRO A 100 24.22 13.78 -0.64
CA PRO A 100 23.06 13.19 -1.30
C PRO A 100 21.81 13.41 -0.44
N SER A 101 20.66 13.60 -1.10
CA SER A 101 19.38 13.67 -0.40
C SER A 101 19.01 12.25 0.06
N PRO A 102 18.92 11.98 1.37
CA PRO A 102 18.68 10.61 1.84
C PRO A 102 17.27 10.17 1.45
N VAL A 103 17.16 9.13 0.63
CA VAL A 103 15.89 8.42 0.42
C VAL A 103 15.77 7.37 1.52
N LEU A 104 15.04 7.71 2.58
CA LEU A 104 14.88 6.82 3.72
C LEU A 104 13.68 5.88 3.50
N PRO A 105 13.86 4.55 3.40
CA PRO A 105 12.74 3.63 3.26
C PRO A 105 11.85 3.66 4.49
N ILE A 106 10.53 3.56 4.28
CA ILE A 106 9.55 3.45 5.37
C ILE A 106 9.60 2.02 5.92
N LEU A 107 10.23 1.87 7.08
CA LEU A 107 10.45 0.61 7.77
C LEU A 107 9.80 0.70 9.17
N PRO A 108 8.69 -0.03 9.39
CA PRO A 108 8.04 -0.14 10.68
C PRO A 108 9.02 -0.47 11.81
N GLY A 109 9.02 0.33 12.88
CA GLY A 109 9.88 0.11 14.05
C GLY A 109 11.34 0.57 13.89
N ILE A 110 11.76 0.96 12.68
CA ILE A 110 13.11 1.49 12.40
C ILE A 110 13.02 2.97 12.03
N THR A 111 12.40 3.29 10.89
CA THR A 111 12.24 4.68 10.42
C THR A 111 10.90 5.28 10.81
N VAL A 112 9.91 4.44 11.11
CA VAL A 112 8.62 4.85 11.68
C VAL A 112 8.48 4.30 13.10
N ARG A 113 8.26 5.19 14.08
CA ARG A 113 8.05 4.79 15.48
C ARG A 113 6.78 3.96 15.62
N THR A 114 6.78 3.00 16.56
CA THR A 114 5.65 2.11 16.85
C THR A 114 4.32 2.84 17.06
N TYR A 115 4.38 4.00 17.71
CA TYR A 115 3.24 4.89 17.92
C TYR A 115 2.49 5.27 16.62
N TRP A 116 3.21 5.42 15.51
CA TRP A 116 2.63 5.81 14.22
C TRP A 116 2.16 4.63 13.36
N LEU A 117 2.45 3.39 13.77
CA LEU A 117 2.12 2.20 12.98
C LEU A 117 0.62 2.04 12.69
N PRO A 118 -0.31 2.29 13.64
CA PRO A 118 -1.73 2.18 13.32
C PRO A 118 -2.15 3.12 12.18
N TYR A 119 -1.62 4.35 12.17
CA TYR A 119 -1.89 5.33 11.12
C TYR A 119 -1.27 4.89 9.79
N LEU A 120 -0.04 4.35 9.81
CA LEU A 120 0.61 3.81 8.62
C LEU A 120 -0.17 2.64 8.03
N LEU A 121 -0.60 1.68 8.86
CA LEU A 121 -1.39 0.52 8.43
C LEU A 121 -2.74 0.95 7.85
N PHE A 122 -3.38 1.96 8.45
CA PHE A 122 -4.63 2.51 7.92
C PHE A 122 -4.42 3.19 6.56
N ALA A 123 -3.36 3.99 6.41
CA ALA A 123 -3.01 4.63 5.14
C ALA A 123 -2.70 3.60 4.04
N VAL A 124 -1.93 2.55 4.38
CA VAL A 124 -1.61 1.44 3.48
C VAL A 124 -2.88 0.69 3.08
N ALA A 125 -3.79 0.43 4.01
CA ALA A 125 -5.06 -0.23 3.72
C ALA A 125 -5.90 0.58 2.71
N ILE A 126 -6.04 1.91 2.92
CA ILE A 126 -6.72 2.80 1.97
C ILE A 126 -6.04 2.73 0.60
N ALA A 127 -4.71 2.88 0.56
CA ALA A 127 -3.95 2.89 -0.69
C ALA A 127 -4.13 1.58 -1.48
N ILE A 128 -4.04 0.43 -0.80
CA ILE A 128 -4.24 -0.88 -1.43
C ILE A 128 -5.67 -1.02 -1.94
N ILE A 129 -6.67 -0.66 -1.14
CA ILE A 129 -8.08 -0.73 -1.57
C ILE A 129 -8.30 0.13 -2.82
N THR A 130 -7.76 1.35 -2.85
CA THR A 130 -7.85 2.23 -4.02
C THR A 130 -7.10 1.66 -5.22
N HIS A 131 -5.92 1.09 -5.02
CA HIS A 131 -5.12 0.46 -6.08
C HIS A 131 -5.84 -0.71 -6.73
N GLU A 132 -6.33 -1.65 -5.92
CA GLU A 132 -7.09 -2.81 -6.39
C GLU A 132 -8.41 -2.38 -7.06
N ALA A 133 -9.08 -1.35 -6.54
CA ALA A 133 -10.29 -0.80 -7.15
C ALA A 133 -10.01 -0.13 -8.50
N ALA A 134 -8.81 0.42 -8.69
CA ALA A 134 -8.39 1.05 -9.95
C ALA A 134 -7.95 0.04 -11.02
N HIS A 135 -7.56 -1.18 -10.63
CA HIS A 135 -7.29 -2.29 -11.55
C HIS A 135 -8.54 -2.99 -12.08
N GLY A 136 -9.68 -2.83 -11.40
CA GLY A 136 -10.94 -3.56 -11.63
C GLY A 136 -11.82 -3.07 -12.78
#